data_AF-A0A562VLR2-F1
#
_entry.id   AF-A0A562VLR2-F1
#
_cell.length_a   1.000
_cell.length_b   1.000
_cell.length_c   1.000
_cell.angle_alpha   90.00
_cell.angle_beta   90.00
_cell.angle_gamma   90.00
#
_symmetry.space_group_name_H-M   'P 1'
#
loop_
_entity.id
_entity.type
_entity.pdbx_description
1 polymer ?
#
loop_
_entity_poly.entity_id
_entity_poly.type
_entity_poly.pdbx_seq_one_letter_code
_entity_poly.pdbx_strand_id
1 'polypeptide(L)'
;LPKNVHFLENESVDIDGVLFIGATLWTDFLGKDFFKMQHARKNMNDFVVIKKPDGTRLMPEETVDLFQGSKRYIFETLAAAGDRKSVVVTHHGVSPLSIHERFRGDSLNCAFMTDLSSEIIDHGPNLWVHGHTHNSFDYTLGRTRVVVNPYGYKDVEVNPQYDRQLIIEL
;
A
#
# COMPACT_ATOMS: atom_id res chain seq x y z
N LEU A 1 -20.94 7.73 -5.45
CA LEU A 1 -19.82 8.46 -6.07
C LEU A 1 -20.24 8.90 -7.47
N PRO A 2 -19.67 9.97 -8.05
CA PRO A 2 -19.84 10.29 -9.47
C PRO A 2 -19.50 9.09 -10.36
N LYS A 3 -20.07 8.99 -11.57
CA LYS A 3 -19.88 7.82 -12.46
C LYS A 3 -18.44 7.58 -12.88
N ASN A 4 -17.60 8.61 -12.85
CA ASN A 4 -16.18 8.59 -13.21
C ASN A 4 -15.25 8.43 -11.99
N VAL A 5 -15.79 8.02 -10.84
CA VAL A 5 -15.02 7.80 -9.61
C VAL A 5 -15.28 6.38 -9.13
N HIS A 6 -14.21 5.59 -9.11
CA HIS A 6 -14.23 4.21 -8.63
C HIS A 6 -13.61 4.17 -7.24
N PHE A 7 -14.35 3.63 -6.27
CA PHE A 7 -13.79 3.25 -4.98
C PHE A 7 -13.36 1.80 -5.08
N LEU A 8 -12.13 1.49 -4.67
CA LEU A 8 -11.57 0.14 -4.75
C LEU A 8 -11.03 -0.25 -3.38
N GLU A 9 -11.68 -1.21 -2.72
CA GLU A 9 -11.17 -1.90 -1.54
C GLU A 9 -11.39 -3.39 -1.72
N ASN A 10 -10.35 -4.08 -2.16
CA ASN A 10 -10.44 -5.46 -2.67
C ASN A 10 -11.40 -5.57 -3.84
N GLU A 11 -11.33 -4.58 -4.73
CA GLU A 11 -12.10 -4.49 -5.97
C GLU A 11 -11.19 -4.10 -7.13
N SER A 12 -11.68 -4.32 -8.36
CA SER A 12 -10.96 -3.96 -9.58
C SER A 12 -11.91 -3.39 -10.63
N VAL A 13 -11.35 -2.62 -11.55
CA VAL A 13 -12.06 -2.01 -12.67
C VAL A 13 -11.16 -2.02 -13.90
N ASP A 14 -11.74 -2.32 -15.06
CA ASP A 14 -11.07 -2.14 -16.35
C ASP A 14 -11.36 -0.74 -16.87
N ILE A 15 -10.31 0.00 -17.22
CA ILE A 15 -10.39 1.32 -17.84
C ILE A 15 -9.53 1.28 -19.08
N ASP A 16 -10.16 1.40 -20.25
CA ASP A 16 -9.52 1.41 -21.56
C ASP A 16 -8.54 0.23 -21.79
N GLY A 17 -8.88 -0.97 -21.29
CA GLY A 17 -8.08 -2.19 -21.45
C GLY A 17 -6.96 -2.36 -20.43
N VAL A 18 -6.88 -1.50 -19.41
CA VAL A 18 -5.97 -1.63 -18.27
C VAL A 18 -6.77 -2.02 -17.02
N LEU A 19 -6.37 -3.11 -16.37
CA LEU A 19 -6.98 -3.57 -15.13
C LEU A 19 -6.39 -2.85 -13.93
N PHE A 20 -7.19 -2.01 -13.26
CA PHE A 20 -6.83 -1.39 -12.00
C PHE A 20 -7.36 -2.22 -10.84
N ILE A 21 -6.48 -2.57 -9.90
CA ILE A 21 -6.79 -3.34 -8.70
C ILE A 21 -6.48 -2.45 -7.49
N GLY A 22 -7.41 -2.30 -6.56
CA GLY A 22 -7.24 -1.39 -5.42
C GLY A 22 -7.56 -2.05 -4.08
N ALA A 23 -6.73 -1.74 -3.08
CA ALA A 23 -6.96 -2.11 -1.69
C ALA A 23 -6.19 -1.16 -0.76
N THR A 24 -6.65 -0.97 0.47
CA THR A 24 -5.84 -0.30 1.51
C THR A 24 -4.55 -1.10 1.80
N LEU A 25 -4.58 -2.41 1.54
CA LEU A 25 -3.57 -3.44 1.77
C LEU A 25 -3.24 -3.69 3.24
N TRP A 26 -3.17 -2.67 4.10
CA TRP A 26 -2.70 -2.81 5.50
C TRP A 26 -1.32 -3.51 5.58
N THR A 27 -0.94 -3.97 6.76
CA THR A 27 0.30 -4.72 6.98
C THR A 27 0.06 -5.94 7.84
N ASP A 28 0.96 -6.90 7.75
CA ASP A 28 0.96 -8.11 8.57
C ASP A 28 1.82 -8.01 9.83
N PHE A 29 2.50 -6.88 10.06
CA PHE A 29 3.46 -6.70 11.15
C PHE A 29 4.54 -7.78 11.21
N LEU A 30 5.12 -8.15 10.06
CA LEU A 30 6.15 -9.19 9.94
C LEU A 30 5.64 -10.56 10.44
N GLY A 31 4.51 -11.02 9.89
CA GLY A 31 3.92 -12.29 10.28
C GLY A 31 3.24 -12.29 11.66
N LYS A 32 2.51 -11.22 11.98
CA LYS A 32 1.72 -11.05 13.21
C LYS A 32 2.59 -11.02 14.47
N ASP A 33 3.74 -10.35 14.41
CA ASP A 33 4.61 -10.20 15.58
C ASP A 33 3.91 -9.41 16.70
N PHE A 34 3.78 -10.04 17.86
CA PHE A 34 3.07 -9.49 19.01
C PHE A 34 3.65 -8.15 19.49
N PHE A 35 4.97 -8.06 19.60
CA PHE A 35 5.63 -6.86 20.12
C PHE A 35 5.52 -5.70 19.15
N LYS A 36 5.65 -5.97 17.84
CA LYS A 36 5.45 -4.98 16.77
C LYS A 36 4.02 -4.45 16.76
N MET A 37 3.02 -5.33 16.85
CA MET A 37 1.61 -4.93 16.93
C MET A 37 1.33 -4.08 18.17
N GLN A 38 1.81 -4.48 19.35
CA GLN A 38 1.61 -3.68 20.57
C GLN A 38 2.34 -2.34 20.50
N HIS A 39 3.51 -2.28 19.86
CA HIS A 39 4.23 -1.03 19.64
C HIS A 39 3.46 -0.11 18.69
N ALA A 40 3.00 -0.62 17.54
CA ALA A 40 2.19 0.13 16.59
C ALA A 40 0.88 0.63 17.21
N ARG A 41 0.17 -0.21 17.97
CA ARG A 41 -1.08 0.13 18.68
C ARG A 41 -0.98 1.42 19.51
N LYS A 42 0.19 1.66 20.10
CA LYS A 42 0.44 2.81 20.98
C LYS A 42 0.93 4.05 20.24
N ASN A 43 1.59 3.87 19.09
CA ASN A 43 2.37 4.94 18.44
C ASN A 43 1.87 5.32 17.04
N MET A 44 0.97 4.54 16.44
CA MET A 44 0.36 4.85 15.14
C MET A 44 -1.01 5.48 15.32
N ASN A 45 -1.25 6.58 14.59
CA ASN A 45 -2.53 7.28 14.61
C ASN A 45 -3.69 6.39 14.17
N ASP A 46 -3.45 5.42 13.29
CA ASP A 46 -4.46 4.46 12.83
C ASP A 46 -5.14 3.77 13.99
N PHE A 47 -4.38 3.30 14.98
CA PHE A 47 -4.91 2.57 16.14
C PHE A 47 -5.35 3.47 17.30
N VAL A 48 -5.17 4.79 17.17
CA VAL A 48 -5.57 5.79 18.17
C VAL A 48 -6.84 6.52 17.74
N VAL A 49 -6.94 6.88 16.46
CA VAL A 49 -7.95 7.79 15.91
C VAL A 49 -9.03 7.04 15.13
N ILE A 50 -8.70 5.94 14.44
CA ILE A 50 -9.71 5.19 13.68
C ILE A 50 -10.63 4.46 14.64
N LYS A 51 -11.93 4.73 14.52
CA LYS A 51 -13.00 4.06 15.25
C LYS A 51 -13.87 3.26 14.30
N LYS A 52 -14.18 2.04 14.70
CA LYS A 52 -15.14 1.18 14.03
C LYS A 52 -16.58 1.69 14.28
N PRO A 53 -17.58 1.20 13.53
CA PRO A 53 -18.98 1.63 13.69
C PRO A 53 -19.53 1.46 15.11
N ASP A 54 -19.03 0.48 15.87
CA ASP A 54 -19.39 0.24 17.27
C ASP A 54 -18.70 1.19 18.27
N GLY A 55 -17.88 2.13 17.78
CA GLY A 55 -17.14 3.10 18.58
C GLY A 55 -15.83 2.59 19.17
N THR A 56 -15.51 1.30 19.02
CA THR A 56 -14.22 0.74 19.47
C THR A 56 -13.10 1.10 18.49
N ARG A 57 -11.85 1.10 18.97
CA ARG A 57 -10.68 1.42 18.14
C ARG A 57 -10.35 0.27 17.20
N LEU A 58 -9.80 0.59 16.04
CA LEU A 58 -9.15 -0.40 15.18
C LEU A 58 -7.97 -1.04 15.92
N MET A 59 -7.81 -2.35 15.77
CA MET A 59 -6.74 -3.13 16.38
C MET A 59 -5.76 -3.63 15.31
N PRO A 60 -4.44 -3.68 15.60
CA PRO A 60 -3.46 -4.22 14.67
C PRO A 60 -3.78 -5.65 14.20
N GLU A 61 -4.34 -6.47 15.08
CA GLU A 61 -4.72 -7.84 14.74
C GLU A 61 -5.79 -7.89 13.63
N GLU A 62 -6.70 -6.90 13.60
CA GLU A 62 -7.72 -6.78 12.57
C GLU A 62 -7.09 -6.37 11.23
N THR A 63 -6.08 -5.50 11.25
CA THR A 63 -5.41 -5.06 10.02
C THR A 63 -4.54 -6.17 9.42
N VAL A 64 -4.02 -7.10 10.23
CA VAL A 64 -3.37 -8.33 9.72
C VAL A 64 -4.37 -9.17 8.92
N ASP A 65 -5.58 -9.37 9.43
CA ASP A 65 -6.58 -10.18 8.74
C ASP A 65 -7.04 -9.48 7.45
N LEU A 66 -7.20 -8.15 7.46
CA LEU A 66 -7.47 -7.34 6.27
C LEU A 66 -6.33 -7.42 5.25
N PHE A 67 -5.07 -7.42 5.71
CA PHE A 67 -3.91 -7.59 4.84
C PHE A 67 -3.93 -8.94 4.13
N GLN A 68 -4.20 -10.03 4.84
CA GLN A 68 -4.25 -11.35 4.21
C GLN A 68 -5.38 -11.44 3.17
N GLY A 69 -6.54 -10.83 3.46
CA GLY A 69 -7.63 -10.69 2.49
C GLY A 69 -7.20 -9.91 1.24
N SER A 70 -6.54 -8.78 1.44
CA SER A 70 -6.10 -7.89 0.36
C SER A 70 -5.01 -8.52 -0.50
N LYS A 71 -3.99 -9.09 0.12
CA LYS A 71 -2.92 -9.83 -0.55
C LYS A 71 -3.50 -10.93 -1.43
N ARG A 72 -4.39 -11.76 -0.86
CA ARG A 72 -5.05 -12.83 -1.61
C ARG A 72 -5.83 -12.28 -2.81
N TYR A 73 -6.69 -11.28 -2.59
CA TYR A 73 -7.49 -10.69 -3.66
C TYR A 73 -6.61 -10.16 -4.80
N ILE A 74 -5.56 -9.41 -4.48
CA ILE A 74 -4.66 -8.81 -5.48
C ILE A 74 -4.01 -9.91 -6.31
N PHE A 75 -3.36 -10.89 -5.68
CA PHE A 75 -2.59 -11.90 -6.42
C PHE A 75 -3.49 -12.90 -7.17
N GLU A 76 -4.67 -13.25 -6.65
CA GLU A 76 -5.66 -14.04 -7.39
C GLU A 76 -6.19 -13.26 -8.61
N THR A 77 -6.44 -11.96 -8.46
CA THR A 77 -6.91 -11.10 -9.57
C THR A 77 -5.83 -10.93 -10.64
N LEU A 78 -4.57 -10.75 -10.24
CA LEU A 78 -3.44 -10.68 -11.17
C LEU A 78 -3.26 -12.01 -11.93
N ALA A 79 -3.35 -13.15 -11.23
CA ALA A 79 -3.27 -14.46 -11.86
C ALA A 79 -4.41 -14.67 -12.88
N ALA A 80 -5.64 -14.27 -12.53
CA ALA A 80 -6.78 -14.33 -13.44
C ALA A 80 -6.67 -13.37 -14.63
N ALA A 81 -5.98 -12.24 -14.46
CA ALA A 81 -5.75 -11.26 -15.53
C ALA A 81 -4.72 -11.74 -16.57
N GLY A 82 -3.79 -12.62 -16.19
CA GLY A 82 -2.74 -13.13 -17.07
C GLY A 82 -1.86 -12.01 -17.63
N ASP A 83 -1.73 -11.95 -18.95
CA ASP A 83 -0.86 -10.98 -19.64
C ASP A 83 -1.51 -9.60 -19.83
N ARG A 84 -2.73 -9.38 -19.32
CA ARG A 84 -3.38 -8.06 -19.41
C ARG A 84 -2.54 -7.01 -18.69
N LYS A 85 -2.50 -5.80 -19.28
CA LYS A 85 -1.91 -4.65 -18.60
C LYS A 85 -2.66 -4.40 -17.29
N SER A 86 -1.92 -4.36 -16.19
CA SER A 86 -2.51 -4.21 -14.86
C SER A 86 -1.75 -3.20 -14.02
N VAL A 87 -2.50 -2.50 -13.17
CA VAL A 87 -2.01 -1.53 -12.20
C VAL A 87 -2.59 -1.90 -10.85
N VAL A 88 -1.73 -2.00 -9.84
CA VAL A 88 -2.16 -2.17 -8.45
C VAL A 88 -1.97 -0.85 -7.72
N VAL A 89 -2.99 -0.42 -6.97
CA VAL A 89 -2.96 0.80 -6.16
C VAL A 89 -3.23 0.43 -4.70
N THR A 90 -2.27 0.71 -3.83
CA THR A 90 -2.41 0.45 -2.39
C THR A 90 -2.12 1.67 -1.53
N HIS A 91 -2.61 1.69 -0.29
CA HIS A 91 -2.17 2.71 0.65
C HIS A 91 -0.80 2.36 1.24
N HIS A 92 -0.67 1.17 1.82
CA HIS A 92 0.54 0.68 2.47
C HIS A 92 1.59 0.19 1.46
N GLY A 93 2.86 0.28 1.86
CA GLY A 93 4.01 -0.07 1.03
C GLY A 93 4.28 -1.57 0.93
N VAL A 94 5.01 -1.96 -0.10
CA VAL A 94 5.20 -3.37 -0.49
C VAL A 94 6.65 -3.84 -0.55
N SER A 95 7.62 -2.95 -0.29
CA SER A 95 9.04 -3.30 -0.30
C SER A 95 9.87 -2.33 0.54
N PRO A 96 10.90 -2.81 1.26
CA PRO A 96 11.84 -1.98 2.01
C PRO A 96 12.52 -0.88 1.20
N LEU A 97 12.52 -0.99 -0.13
CA LEU A 97 13.02 0.07 -1.03
C LEU A 97 12.24 1.38 -0.92
N SER A 98 11.02 1.35 -0.40
CA SER A 98 10.22 2.54 -0.06
C SER A 98 10.45 3.08 1.36
N ILE A 99 11.50 2.63 2.06
CA ILE A 99 11.91 3.21 3.36
C ILE A 99 13.01 4.23 3.11
N HIS A 100 12.73 5.49 3.44
CA HIS A 100 13.75 6.54 3.39
C HIS A 100 14.87 6.28 4.40
N GLU A 101 16.12 6.59 4.06
CA GLU A 101 17.32 6.32 4.88
C GLU A 101 17.15 6.69 6.35
N ARG A 102 16.53 7.85 6.61
CA ARG A 102 16.26 8.38 7.96
C ARG A 102 15.45 7.47 8.88
N PHE A 103 14.68 6.54 8.32
CA PHE A 103 13.83 5.61 9.05
C PHE A 103 14.37 4.18 9.02
N ARG A 104 15.57 3.94 8.46
CA ARG A 104 16.15 2.60 8.47
C ARG A 104 16.31 2.08 9.89
N GLY A 105 15.84 0.85 10.11
CA GLY A 105 15.86 0.20 11.42
C GLY A 105 14.76 0.66 12.38
N ASP A 106 13.91 1.62 12.00
CA ASP A 106 12.77 1.98 12.84
C ASP A 106 11.83 0.78 12.99
N SER A 107 11.48 0.49 14.25
CA SER A 107 10.63 -0.62 14.60
C SER A 107 9.18 -0.46 14.11
N LEU A 108 8.74 0.79 13.86
CA LEU A 108 7.42 1.11 13.34
C LEU A 108 7.27 0.90 11.83
N ASN A 109 8.36 0.70 11.06
CA ASN A 109 8.26 0.50 9.60
C ASN A 109 7.29 -0.62 9.21
N CYS A 110 7.15 -1.66 10.04
CA CYS A 110 6.22 -2.77 9.82
C CYS A 110 4.73 -2.37 9.92
N ALA A 111 4.42 -1.18 10.43
CA ALA A 111 3.08 -0.60 10.39
C ALA A 111 2.80 0.14 9.07
N PHE A 112 3.84 0.49 8.31
CA PHE A 112 3.71 1.22 7.04
C PHE A 112 3.77 0.32 5.81
N MET A 113 4.36 -0.87 5.97
CA MET A 113 4.77 -1.74 4.88
C MET A 113 4.88 -3.20 5.33
N THR A 114 4.56 -4.11 4.40
CA THR A 114 4.98 -5.51 4.43
C THR A 114 5.83 -5.81 3.19
N ASP A 115 6.93 -6.55 3.35
CA ASP A 115 7.77 -6.92 2.21
C ASP A 115 7.09 -8.02 1.37
N LEU A 116 6.69 -7.66 0.16
CA LEU A 116 6.10 -8.53 -0.86
C LEU A 116 7.02 -8.62 -2.09
N SER A 117 8.30 -8.28 -1.95
CA SER A 117 9.20 -8.13 -3.09
C SER A 117 9.32 -9.41 -3.91
N SER A 118 9.40 -10.59 -3.27
CA SER A 118 9.44 -11.89 -3.95
C SER A 118 8.19 -12.13 -4.80
N GLU A 119 7.00 -12.00 -4.21
CA GLU A 119 5.74 -12.24 -4.89
C GLU A 119 5.51 -11.25 -6.03
N ILE A 120 5.98 -10.01 -5.89
CA ILE A 120 5.89 -8.99 -6.96
C ILE A 120 6.88 -9.30 -8.09
N ILE A 121 8.08 -9.79 -7.79
CA ILE A 121 9.04 -10.19 -8.83
C ILE A 121 8.44 -11.30 -9.69
N ASP A 122 7.78 -12.28 -9.08
CA ASP A 122 7.24 -13.45 -9.77
C ASP A 122 5.87 -13.20 -10.44
N HIS A 123 5.01 -12.42 -9.79
CA HIS A 123 3.58 -12.32 -10.14
C HIS A 123 3.03 -10.89 -10.17
N GLY A 124 3.90 -9.88 -10.10
CA GLY A 124 3.48 -8.49 -10.01
C GLY A 124 2.86 -7.90 -11.29
N PRO A 125 2.19 -6.74 -11.17
CA PRO A 125 1.57 -6.01 -12.27
C PRO A 125 2.60 -5.29 -13.16
N ASN A 126 2.14 -4.48 -14.12
CA ASN A 126 3.03 -3.55 -14.85
C ASN A 126 3.48 -2.40 -13.93
N LEU A 127 2.55 -1.88 -13.13
CA LEU A 127 2.78 -0.77 -12.21
C LEU A 127 2.14 -1.05 -10.85
N TRP A 128 2.88 -0.78 -9.79
CA TRP A 128 2.36 -0.70 -8.43
C TRP A 128 2.51 0.73 -7.92
N VAL A 129 1.40 1.36 -7.53
CA VAL A 129 1.41 2.67 -6.89
C VAL A 129 1.06 2.51 -5.43
N HIS A 130 1.86 3.09 -4.53
CA HIS A 130 1.47 3.17 -3.13
C HIS A 130 1.79 4.53 -2.51
N GLY A 131 1.35 4.71 -1.26
CA GLY A 131 1.58 5.93 -0.49
C GLY A 131 2.04 5.60 0.92
N HIS A 132 1.42 6.29 1.89
CA HIS A 132 1.60 6.17 3.34
C HIS A 132 3.00 6.59 3.85
N THR A 133 4.04 6.37 3.06
CA THR A 133 5.35 7.02 3.23
C THR A 133 5.24 8.46 2.75
N HIS A 134 5.95 9.42 3.37
CA HIS A 134 5.95 10.84 2.96
C HIS A 134 7.18 11.22 2.12
N ASN A 135 7.73 10.23 1.42
CA ASN A 135 8.89 10.38 0.56
C ASN A 135 8.58 9.75 -0.81
N SER A 136 9.11 10.32 -1.89
CA SER A 136 8.90 9.79 -3.24
C SER A 136 9.88 8.66 -3.54
N PHE A 137 9.43 7.63 -4.25
CA PHE A 137 10.24 6.50 -4.68
C PHE A 137 9.83 6.05 -6.08
N ASP A 138 10.80 5.56 -6.85
CA ASP A 138 10.59 5.00 -8.19
C ASP A 138 11.67 3.93 -8.44
N TYR A 139 11.24 2.67 -8.49
CA TYR A 139 12.13 1.52 -8.61
C TYR A 139 11.41 0.34 -9.29
N THR A 140 12.14 -0.74 -9.55
CA THR A 140 11.59 -1.92 -10.22
C THR A 140 11.78 -3.17 -9.38
N LEU A 141 10.75 -4.02 -9.34
CA LEU A 141 10.76 -5.37 -8.80
C LEU A 141 10.38 -6.35 -9.91
N GLY A 142 11.36 -7.05 -10.48
CA GLY A 142 11.15 -7.90 -11.66
C GLY A 142 10.71 -7.05 -12.86
N ARG A 143 9.49 -7.28 -13.35
CA ARG A 143 8.86 -6.45 -14.41
C ARG A 143 8.04 -5.28 -13.87
N THR A 144 7.75 -5.27 -12.57
CA THR A 144 6.83 -4.33 -11.95
C THR A 144 7.58 -3.04 -11.63
N ARG A 145 7.16 -1.91 -12.19
CA ARG A 145 7.60 -0.59 -11.70
C ARG A 145 6.80 -0.26 -10.44
N VAL A 146 7.46 0.20 -9.39
CA VAL A 146 6.82 0.68 -8.16
C VAL A 146 7.05 2.18 -8.04
N VAL A 147 5.97 2.94 -7.91
CA VAL A 147 6.02 4.41 -7.81
C VAL A 147 5.28 4.89 -6.58
N VAL A 148 5.90 5.82 -5.87
CA VAL A 148 5.36 6.48 -4.68
C VAL A 148 5.52 7.98 -4.88
N ASN A 149 4.42 8.72 -4.89
CA ASN A 149 4.43 10.18 -5.06
C ASN A 149 3.48 10.87 -4.06
N PRO A 150 3.77 10.77 -2.75
CA PRO A 150 2.91 11.27 -1.69
C PRO A 150 3.14 12.77 -1.46
N TYR A 151 2.09 13.53 -1.14
CA TYR A 151 2.20 14.96 -0.82
C TYR A 151 2.86 15.21 0.55
N GLY A 152 2.56 14.37 1.54
CA GLY A 152 2.90 14.58 2.95
C GLY A 152 1.83 15.40 3.70
N TYR A 153 2.21 15.96 4.85
CA TYR A 153 1.33 16.79 5.65
C TYR A 153 1.49 18.27 5.30
N LYS A 154 0.39 18.88 4.86
CA LYS A 154 0.33 20.32 4.63
C LYS A 154 0.78 21.07 5.90
N ASP A 155 1.66 22.05 5.73
CA ASP A 155 2.16 22.94 6.78
C ASP A 155 2.98 22.26 7.91
N VAL A 156 3.24 20.95 7.82
CA VAL A 156 4.00 20.18 8.83
C VAL A 156 5.20 19.48 8.19
N GLU A 157 4.95 18.67 7.16
CA GLU A 157 5.97 17.87 6.49
C GLU A 157 5.55 17.64 5.04
N VAL A 158 5.81 18.63 4.18
CA VAL A 158 5.57 18.49 2.73
C VAL A 158 6.73 17.73 2.12
N ASN A 159 6.42 16.74 1.29
CA ASN A 159 7.42 16.02 0.50
C ASN A 159 7.98 16.96 -0.58
N PRO A 160 9.27 17.34 -0.55
CA PRO A 160 9.85 18.26 -1.53
C PRO A 160 9.93 17.66 -2.94
N GLN A 161 9.81 16.34 -3.07
CA GLN A 161 9.83 15.61 -4.34
C GLN A 161 8.42 15.25 -4.83
N TYR A 162 7.37 15.75 -4.17
CA TYR A 162 6.01 15.57 -4.67
C TYR A 162 5.84 16.27 -6.02
N ASP A 163 5.49 15.50 -7.04
CA ASP A 163 5.17 16.03 -8.35
C ASP A 163 3.65 15.97 -8.60
N ARG A 164 2.99 17.12 -8.52
CA ARG A 164 1.54 17.23 -8.78
C ARG A 164 1.14 16.92 -10.23
N GLN A 165 2.10 16.90 -11.16
CA GLN A 165 1.90 16.68 -12.59
C GLN A 165 2.52 15.37 -13.06
N LEU A 166 2.88 14.47 -12.14
CA LEU A 166 3.49 13.18 -12.49
C LEU A 166 2.58 12.39 -13.44
N ILE A 167 3.12 12.06 -14.60
CA ILE A 167 2.52 11.17 -15.59
C ILE A 167 3.38 9.91 -15.66
N ILE A 168 2.74 8.75 -15.58
CA ILE A 168 3.40 7.45 -15.69
C ILE A 168 2.89 6.77 -16.95
N GLU A 169 3.80 6.47 -17.87
CA GLU A 169 3.50 5.67 -19.05
C GLU A 169 3.54 4.17 -18.69
N LEU A 170 2.53 3.42 -19.18
CA LEU A 170 2.31 1.99 -18.92
C LEU A 170 2.66 1.09 -20.10
#